data_AF-A0A2N2B0S7-F1
#
_entry.id   AF-A0A2N2B0S7-F1
#
_cell.length_a   1.000
_cell.length_b   1.000
_cell.length_c   1.000
_cell.angle_alpha   90.00
_cell.angle_beta   90.00
_cell.angle_gamma   90.00
#
_symmetry.space_group_name_H-M   'P 1'
#
loop_
_entity.id
_entity.type
_entity.pdbx_description
1 polymer ?
#
loop_
_entity_poly.entity_id
_entity_poly.type
_entity_poly.pdbx_seq_one_letter_code
_entity_poly.pdbx_strand_id
1 'polypeptide(L)'
;MERDKKEIKEVMLIPHEPIEPKHTKANKGKRVALIGLGVILGGFLLSILYLYMNTFEINYELQTVAQFWDENNLTEQFITKGNELELVLPENVVNTELMLYLKKSPLSKHYEISNAQVDFSNKMININGRIYGIKLPIRMRINPYLEGDRIIISLDNITIGKGQIKLNEGVSNKLKNFLFNDSLPMIIDSKTLFKSAAINISGLEWSEESFKVYAQINDALMIEELKIVRRMANPEILSKFENSDIEAESLAANYINNIEALTKQDIEILIKDILSDSKILNNILIIAEQTTAERIFEKYGTNFKRSNQAEITEKRNKLLGMSLLPYRDLLLENLNNIYFQQEPMHINKGQLYSVSSGRYLTVQVICEEQNINIPEETMKRLSFYYEKTYESLLISYKLDENNYLIMNEDKVASMRADEYLKNNEFVATGRVSFVNDIETWNGVLKEVNLYFQTEEVFIRYMKADDKYAFVVASPKYNYQAFKVMTFVKNDEDWELLEGDIQSISELSKKYPDFNLETATMEIEKVTIYNLGDDMYDVILEDLENKDVIASKNSYTIEYCSYGNQYIYFMLSDGREYVYKVYSMYLQTVYDKETAEKVLEDLPEIITLQESPVM
;
A
#
# COMPACT_ATOMS: atom_id res chain seq x y z
N MET A 1 50.77 94.95 105.61
CA MET A 1 51.56 93.72 105.73
C MET A 1 51.35 92.94 104.45
N GLU A 2 52.25 93.09 103.50
CA GLU A 2 53.40 92.19 103.27
C GLU A 2 53.00 90.80 102.79
N ARG A 3 53.45 90.49 101.55
CA ARG A 3 54.09 89.24 101.07
C ARG A 3 53.30 87.92 101.20
N ASP A 4 53.45 86.90 100.36
CA ASP A 4 54.19 86.64 99.12
C ASP A 4 53.60 85.33 98.54
N LYS A 5 53.70 85.19 97.22
CA LYS A 5 53.97 83.96 96.42
C LYS A 5 53.51 82.56 96.92
N LYS A 6 52.89 81.80 96.00
CA LYS A 6 53.61 80.92 95.05
C LYS A 6 52.67 80.24 94.04
N GLU A 7 53.16 80.15 92.80
CA GLU A 7 52.67 79.29 91.71
C GLU A 7 52.71 77.81 92.07
N ILE A 8 51.80 77.00 91.49
CA ILE A 8 52.12 75.85 90.61
C ILE A 8 51.01 75.74 89.54
N LYS A 9 51.41 75.52 88.28
CA LYS A 9 50.56 75.21 87.12
C LYS A 9 50.09 73.75 87.14
N GLU A 10 48.83 73.50 86.79
CA GLU A 10 48.47 72.39 85.89
C GLU A 10 47.10 72.62 85.18
N VAL A 11 47.23 72.92 83.90
CA VAL A 11 46.43 72.57 82.71
C VAL A 11 45.08 71.81 82.89
N MET A 12 44.02 72.54 82.51
CA MET A 12 42.76 72.17 81.83
C MET A 12 42.15 70.77 81.97
N LEU A 13 40.90 70.74 82.46
CA LEU A 13 39.73 70.10 81.82
C LEU A 13 38.48 70.80 82.37
N ILE A 14 37.83 71.64 81.54
CA ILE A 14 36.55 72.27 81.89
C ILE A 14 35.44 71.27 81.53
N PRO A 15 34.62 70.80 82.49
CA PRO A 15 33.47 69.96 82.18
C PRO A 15 32.37 70.82 81.55
N HIS A 16 31.92 70.46 80.34
CA HIS A 16 30.67 70.96 79.78
C HIS A 16 29.52 70.12 80.33
N GLU A 17 28.77 70.67 81.28
CA GLU A 17 27.40 70.25 81.52
C GLU A 17 26.55 70.61 80.28
N PRO A 18 25.82 69.65 79.70
CA PRO A 18 24.98 69.91 78.55
C PRO A 18 23.75 70.72 78.97
N ILE A 19 23.55 71.83 78.27
CA ILE A 19 22.34 72.64 78.25
C ILE A 19 21.14 71.74 77.94
N GLU A 20 20.11 71.73 78.79
CA GLU A 20 18.81 71.16 78.44
C GLU A 20 18.06 72.08 77.45
N PRO A 21 17.72 71.63 76.23
CA PRO A 21 16.59 72.19 75.51
C PRO A 21 15.35 71.33 75.83
N LYS A 22 14.34 71.96 76.43
CA LYS A 22 12.98 71.42 76.53
C LYS A 22 12.48 71.05 75.12
N HIS A 23 12.49 69.77 74.80
CA HIS A 23 11.87 69.20 73.60
C HIS A 23 10.35 69.28 73.69
N THR A 24 9.76 70.32 73.12
CA THR A 24 8.34 70.32 72.71
C THR A 24 8.22 70.77 71.27
N LYS A 25 8.51 69.87 70.32
CA LYS A 25 8.13 69.97 68.89
C LYS A 25 8.37 68.63 68.18
N ALA A 26 7.45 67.66 68.37
CA ALA A 26 7.53 66.37 67.65
C ALA A 26 6.23 65.94 66.92
N ASN A 27 5.12 66.70 67.01
CA ASN A 27 3.81 66.23 66.52
C ASN A 27 3.26 66.92 65.25
N LYS A 28 3.86 68.00 64.73
CA LYS A 28 3.37 68.66 63.49
C LYS A 28 3.89 67.99 62.21
N GLY A 29 5.17 67.62 62.15
CA GLY A 29 5.75 66.90 61.00
C GLY A 29 5.16 65.49 60.83
N LYS A 30 4.91 64.79 61.95
CA LYS A 30 4.22 63.48 61.93
C LYS A 30 2.77 63.57 61.43
N ARG A 31 2.03 64.65 61.74
CA ARG A 31 0.66 64.84 61.25
C ARG A 31 0.60 65.19 59.76
N VAL A 32 1.49 66.03 59.25
CA VAL A 32 1.56 66.34 57.81
C VAL A 32 2.04 65.13 57.01
N ALA A 33 3.01 64.38 57.54
CA ALA A 33 3.41 63.10 56.96
C ALA A 33 2.29 62.05 57.01
N LEU A 34 1.51 61.96 58.11
CA LEU A 34 0.35 61.05 58.20
C LEU A 34 -0.78 61.45 57.26
N ILE A 35 -1.05 62.75 57.11
CA ILE A 35 -2.07 63.26 56.19
C ILE A 35 -1.61 63.03 54.74
N GLY A 36 -0.34 63.32 54.42
CA GLY A 36 0.24 63.02 53.11
C GLY A 36 0.22 61.52 52.80
N LEU A 37 0.59 60.68 53.78
CA LEU A 37 0.50 59.22 53.65
C LEU A 37 -0.95 58.78 53.49
N GLY A 38 -1.90 59.37 54.22
CA GLY A 38 -3.33 59.09 54.13
C GLY A 38 -3.93 59.48 52.79
N VAL A 39 -3.50 60.60 52.20
CA VAL A 39 -3.90 61.02 50.84
C VAL A 39 -3.32 60.08 49.79
N ILE A 40 -2.05 59.67 49.94
CA ILE A 40 -1.42 58.69 49.03
C ILE A 40 -2.11 57.33 49.14
N LEU A 41 -2.35 56.84 50.36
CA LEU A 41 -3.01 55.56 50.62
C LEU A 41 -4.46 55.58 50.15
N GLY A 42 -5.18 56.68 50.40
CA GLY A 42 -6.54 56.89 49.93
C GLY A 42 -6.63 56.96 48.40
N GLY A 43 -5.71 57.69 47.75
CA GLY A 43 -5.59 57.73 46.30
C GLY A 43 -5.26 56.35 45.70
N PHE A 44 -4.36 55.61 46.33
CA PHE A 44 -4.02 54.25 45.94
C PHE A 44 -5.21 53.28 46.04
N LEU A 45 -5.96 53.32 47.17
CA LEU A 45 -7.17 52.51 47.36
C LEU A 45 -8.27 52.88 46.37
N LEU A 46 -8.49 54.18 46.10
CA LEU A 46 -9.43 54.65 45.08
C LEU A 46 -9.02 54.20 43.68
N SER A 47 -7.72 54.15 43.39
CA SER A 47 -7.19 53.66 42.11
C SER A 47 -7.42 52.15 41.97
N ILE A 48 -7.19 51.37 43.03
CA ILE A 48 -7.50 49.93 43.05
C ILE A 48 -9.01 49.70 42.88
N LEU A 49 -9.85 50.45 43.59
CA LEU A 49 -11.31 50.35 43.47
C LEU A 49 -11.77 50.68 42.05
N TYR A 50 -11.21 51.73 41.44
CA TYR A 50 -11.47 52.10 40.06
C TYR A 50 -11.13 50.96 39.10
N LEU A 51 -9.94 50.36 39.23
CA LEU A 51 -9.52 49.23 38.40
C LEU A 51 -10.42 48.01 38.59
N TYR A 52 -10.89 47.76 39.82
CA TYR A 52 -11.82 46.67 40.12
C TYR A 52 -13.20 46.89 39.48
N MET A 53 -13.73 48.11 39.53
CA MET A 53 -15.01 48.45 38.89
C MET A 53 -14.92 48.49 37.35
N ASN A 54 -13.72 48.72 36.81
CA ASN A 54 -13.48 48.83 35.37
C ASN A 54 -12.97 47.52 34.73
N THR A 55 -13.11 46.37 35.39
CA THR A 55 -12.84 45.08 34.77
C THR A 55 -13.86 44.74 33.69
N PHE A 56 -13.40 44.15 32.59
CA PHE A 56 -14.25 43.70 31.49
C PHE A 56 -15.07 42.48 31.90
N GLU A 57 -16.37 42.47 31.56
CA GLU A 57 -17.19 41.27 31.65
C GLU A 57 -16.88 40.43 30.42
N ILE A 58 -16.27 39.26 30.64
CA ILE A 58 -15.83 38.37 29.57
C ILE A 58 -16.44 37.00 29.84
N ASN A 59 -17.39 36.61 29.00
CA ASN A 59 -18.06 35.32 29.04
C ASN A 59 -18.15 34.77 27.61
N TYR A 60 -17.42 33.70 27.33
CA TYR A 60 -17.57 32.92 26.10
C TYR A 60 -17.26 31.46 26.40
N GLU A 61 -17.83 30.55 25.60
CA GLU A 61 -17.57 29.13 25.69
C GLU A 61 -16.22 28.80 25.05
N LEU A 62 -15.35 28.09 25.79
CA LEU A 62 -14.01 27.75 25.30
C LEU A 62 -14.11 26.68 24.21
N GLN A 63 -13.65 27.03 23.01
CA GLN A 63 -13.63 26.13 21.86
C GLN A 63 -12.36 26.40 21.06
N THR A 64 -11.45 25.43 21.03
CA THR A 64 -10.24 25.52 20.19
C THR A 64 -10.58 25.36 18.72
N VAL A 65 -9.66 25.76 17.83
CA VAL A 65 -9.78 25.50 16.39
C VAL A 65 -9.94 24.01 16.12
N ALA A 66 -9.16 23.15 16.80
CA ALA A 66 -9.27 21.70 16.66
C ALA A 66 -10.65 21.15 17.04
N GLN A 67 -11.22 21.61 18.15
CA GLN A 67 -12.56 21.20 18.60
C GLN A 67 -13.66 21.71 17.66
N PHE A 68 -13.55 22.97 17.21
CA PHE A 68 -14.46 23.53 16.22
C PHE A 68 -14.51 22.66 14.96
N TRP A 69 -13.37 22.13 14.51
CA TRP A 69 -13.29 21.24 13.35
C TRP A 69 -13.80 19.83 13.58
N ASP A 70 -13.59 19.27 14.77
CA ASP A 70 -14.10 17.93 15.07
C ASP A 70 -15.63 17.96 15.20
N GLU A 71 -16.20 19.10 15.59
CA GLU A 71 -17.66 19.32 15.72
C GLU A 71 -18.33 19.82 14.42
N ASN A 72 -17.59 20.45 13.52
CA ASN A 72 -18.10 21.01 12.28
C ASN A 72 -17.33 20.45 11.09
N ASN A 73 -18.02 19.74 10.19
CA ASN A 73 -17.41 19.17 8.99
C ASN A 73 -16.70 20.26 8.15
N LEU A 74 -15.38 20.15 8.04
CA LEU A 74 -14.48 21.21 7.54
C LEU A 74 -14.86 21.70 6.13
N THR A 75 -15.29 20.78 5.27
CA THR A 75 -15.76 21.04 3.89
C THR A 75 -17.06 21.84 3.81
N GLU A 76 -17.94 21.71 4.81
CA GLU A 76 -19.24 22.38 4.83
C GLU A 76 -19.14 23.82 5.31
N GLN A 77 -18.08 24.16 6.04
CA GLN A 77 -17.84 25.50 6.59
C GLN A 77 -17.20 26.47 5.58
N PHE A 78 -16.65 25.96 4.47
CA PHE A 78 -16.08 26.81 3.44
C PHE A 78 -17.15 27.38 2.51
N ILE A 79 -17.13 28.71 2.37
CA ILE A 79 -17.84 29.39 1.30
C ILE A 79 -16.86 29.53 0.13
N THR A 80 -17.09 28.75 -0.93
CA THR A 80 -16.32 28.88 -2.16
C THR A 80 -16.68 30.18 -2.87
N LYS A 81 -15.71 31.08 -3.05
CA LYS A 81 -15.84 32.31 -3.85
C LYS A 81 -14.82 32.32 -4.97
N GLY A 82 -15.23 31.87 -6.16
CA GLY A 82 -14.31 31.73 -7.29
C GLY A 82 -13.24 30.68 -7.00
N ASN A 83 -11.98 31.11 -6.88
CA ASN A 83 -10.83 30.24 -6.62
C ASN A 83 -10.37 30.28 -5.15
N GLU A 84 -11.12 30.96 -4.29
CA GLU A 84 -10.81 31.11 -2.87
C GLU A 84 -11.84 30.40 -2.00
N LEU A 85 -11.34 29.90 -0.88
CA LEU A 85 -12.11 29.41 0.25
C LEU A 85 -12.22 30.54 1.26
N GLU A 86 -13.44 30.98 1.54
CA GLU A 86 -13.74 31.88 2.65
C GLU A 86 -14.12 31.03 3.86
N LEU A 87 -13.40 31.23 4.96
CA LEU A 87 -13.72 30.69 6.28
C LEU A 87 -14.07 31.82 7.22
N VAL A 88 -15.22 31.71 7.89
CA VAL A 88 -15.62 32.61 8.96
C VAL A 88 -15.26 31.96 10.29
N LEU A 89 -14.28 32.52 11.01
CA LEU A 89 -13.93 32.03 12.35
C LEU A 89 -14.87 32.64 13.39
N PRO A 90 -15.60 31.81 14.17
CA PRO A 90 -16.44 32.30 15.25
C PRO A 90 -15.64 33.06 16.32
N GLU A 91 -16.27 34.01 16.98
CA GLU A 91 -15.65 34.83 18.02
C GLU A 91 -15.03 33.99 19.14
N ASN A 92 -15.76 32.99 19.63
CA ASN A 92 -15.32 32.12 20.71
C ASN A 92 -14.07 31.31 20.35
N VAL A 93 -13.93 30.89 19.08
CA VAL A 93 -12.74 30.19 18.56
C VAL A 93 -11.54 31.12 18.55
N VAL A 94 -11.70 32.33 17.96
CA VAL A 94 -10.63 33.35 17.93
C VAL A 94 -10.19 33.73 19.35
N ASN A 95 -11.15 33.92 20.26
CA ASN A 95 -10.89 34.24 21.66
C ASN A 95 -10.14 33.13 22.41
N THR A 96 -10.53 31.88 22.18
CA THR A 96 -9.90 30.72 22.82
C THR A 96 -8.44 30.59 22.39
N GLU A 97 -8.16 30.66 21.08
CA GLU A 97 -6.79 30.59 20.57
C GLU A 97 -5.94 31.77 21.07
N LEU A 98 -6.48 32.98 21.06
CA LEU A 98 -5.81 34.16 21.63
C LEU A 98 -5.48 33.96 23.10
N MET A 99 -6.42 33.43 23.89
CA MET A 99 -6.21 33.18 25.32
C MET A 99 -5.13 32.12 25.56
N LEU A 100 -5.12 31.03 24.76
CA LEU A 100 -4.08 30.00 24.81
C LEU A 100 -2.70 30.57 24.47
N TYR A 101 -2.63 31.43 23.44
CA TYR A 101 -1.37 32.09 23.07
C TYR A 101 -0.89 33.04 24.17
N LEU A 102 -1.77 33.91 24.69
CA LEU A 102 -1.45 34.86 25.74
C LEU A 102 -0.94 34.19 27.02
N LYS A 103 -1.44 32.99 27.36
CA LYS A 103 -0.92 32.17 28.47
C LYS A 103 0.47 31.59 28.22
N LYS A 104 0.81 31.32 26.96
CA LYS A 104 2.12 30.78 26.54
C LYS A 104 3.15 31.88 26.24
N SER A 105 2.72 33.12 26.02
CA SER A 105 3.60 34.25 25.75
C SER A 105 4.52 34.54 26.94
N PRO A 106 5.75 35.03 26.71
CA PRO A 106 6.66 35.44 27.77
C PRO A 106 6.17 36.72 28.44
N LEU A 107 5.20 36.59 29.36
CA LEU A 107 4.73 37.69 30.19
C LEU A 107 5.81 38.14 31.19
N SER A 108 5.69 39.35 31.70
CA SER A 108 6.47 39.77 32.87
C SER A 108 6.22 38.78 34.02
N LYS A 109 7.24 38.51 34.85
CA LYS A 109 7.12 37.64 36.05
C LYS A 109 6.02 38.07 37.03
N HIS A 110 5.46 39.25 36.84
CA HIS A 110 4.54 39.89 37.77
C HIS A 110 3.17 40.16 37.16
N TYR A 111 2.94 39.78 35.90
CA TYR A 111 1.66 39.99 35.22
C TYR A 111 1.03 38.65 34.82
N GLU A 112 -0.14 38.37 35.36
CA GLU A 112 -0.92 37.16 35.07
C GLU A 112 -2.22 37.53 34.37
N ILE A 113 -2.49 36.90 33.22
CA ILE A 113 -3.73 37.10 32.46
C ILE A 113 -4.79 36.13 33.00
N SER A 114 -5.94 36.67 33.43
CA SER A 114 -7.08 35.87 33.88
C SER A 114 -7.96 35.44 32.71
N ASN A 115 -8.34 36.38 31.85
CA ASN A 115 -9.13 36.13 30.63
C ASN A 115 -8.94 37.27 29.62
N ALA A 116 -9.31 37.00 28.37
CA ALA A 116 -9.24 37.95 27.27
C ALA A 116 -10.40 37.71 26.27
N GLN A 117 -10.88 38.78 25.64
CA GLN A 117 -11.94 38.76 24.63
C GLN A 117 -11.68 39.82 23.56
N VAL A 118 -11.88 39.45 22.31
CA VAL A 118 -11.88 40.32 21.14
C VAL A 118 -13.23 40.99 20.99
N ASP A 119 -13.19 42.30 20.79
CA ASP A 119 -14.30 43.14 20.36
C ASP A 119 -14.11 43.41 18.87
N PHE A 120 -14.83 42.64 18.03
CA PHE A 120 -14.73 42.71 16.56
C PHE A 120 -15.10 44.09 16.04
N SER A 121 -16.21 44.66 16.52
CA SER A 121 -16.75 45.95 16.08
C SER A 121 -15.75 47.08 16.26
N ASN A 122 -15.00 47.07 17.38
CA ASN A 122 -14.01 48.12 17.66
C ASN A 122 -12.58 47.75 17.26
N LYS A 123 -12.32 46.53 16.79
CA LYS A 123 -10.96 45.98 16.54
C LYS A 123 -10.05 46.08 17.76
N MET A 124 -10.59 45.74 18.93
CA MET A 124 -9.86 45.82 20.21
C MET A 124 -9.87 44.47 20.93
N ILE A 125 -8.85 44.20 21.73
CA ILE A 125 -8.82 43.11 22.70
C ILE A 125 -8.97 43.69 24.10
N ASN A 126 -9.85 43.09 24.89
CA ASN A 126 -10.05 43.37 26.30
C ASN A 126 -9.36 42.26 27.09
N ILE A 127 -8.41 42.60 27.96
CA ILE A 127 -7.63 41.64 28.76
C ILE A 127 -7.79 42.01 30.23
N ASN A 128 -8.31 41.09 31.04
CA ASN A 128 -8.23 41.24 32.49
C ASN A 128 -7.00 40.49 33.00
N GLY A 129 -6.03 41.22 33.54
CA GLY A 129 -4.87 40.63 34.21
C GLY A 129 -4.66 41.15 35.62
N ARG A 130 -3.63 40.65 36.29
CA ARG A 130 -3.19 41.09 37.61
C ARG A 130 -1.71 41.38 37.59
N ILE A 131 -1.33 42.57 38.03
CA ILE A 131 0.06 42.97 38.24
C ILE A 131 0.36 42.96 39.75
N TYR A 132 1.30 42.13 40.21
CA TYR A 132 1.57 41.93 41.65
C TYR A 132 0.29 41.67 42.49
N GLY A 133 -0.68 40.94 41.94
CA GLY A 133 -1.96 40.65 42.58
C GLY A 133 -3.03 41.76 42.46
N ILE A 134 -2.71 42.95 41.96
CA ILE A 134 -3.66 44.05 41.72
C ILE A 134 -4.27 43.90 40.33
N LYS A 135 -5.60 43.96 40.23
CA LYS A 135 -6.30 43.91 38.94
C LYS A 135 -5.86 45.06 38.04
N LEU A 136 -5.43 44.74 36.83
CA LEU A 136 -5.09 45.69 35.78
C LEU A 136 -5.82 45.27 34.49
N PRO A 137 -7.08 45.68 34.32
CA PRO A 137 -7.78 45.50 33.05
C PRO A 137 -7.18 46.44 31.99
N ILE A 138 -6.78 45.88 30.86
CA ILE A 138 -6.21 46.62 29.74
C ILE A 138 -7.01 46.34 28.48
N ARG A 139 -7.07 47.34 27.61
CA ARG A 139 -7.67 47.25 26.28
C ARG A 139 -6.66 47.71 25.25
N MET A 140 -6.43 46.90 24.22
CA MET A 140 -5.45 47.15 23.16
C MET A 140 -6.11 47.04 21.79
N ARG A 141 -5.61 47.76 20.79
CA ARG A 141 -6.03 47.59 19.40
C ARG A 141 -5.40 46.31 18.84
N ILE A 142 -6.15 45.63 17.99
CA ILE A 142 -5.75 44.41 17.29
C ILE A 142 -5.57 44.74 15.82
N ASN A 143 -4.41 44.44 15.25
CA ASN A 143 -4.16 44.52 13.81
C ASN A 143 -3.64 43.16 13.30
N PRO A 144 -4.49 42.35 12.66
CA PRO A 144 -4.08 41.12 12.00
C PRO A 144 -3.44 41.45 10.63
N TYR A 145 -2.41 40.70 10.26
CA TYR A 145 -1.80 40.74 8.93
C TYR A 145 -1.20 39.37 8.59
N LEU A 146 -0.84 39.18 7.31
CA LEU A 146 -0.20 37.94 6.85
C LEU A 146 1.30 38.12 6.75
N GLU A 147 2.04 37.11 7.21
CA GLU A 147 3.48 36.95 6.94
C GLU A 147 3.71 35.55 6.37
N GLY A 148 3.72 35.45 5.04
CA GLY A 148 3.65 34.16 4.35
C GLY A 148 2.33 33.47 4.65
N ASP A 149 2.39 32.22 5.11
CA ASP A 149 1.23 31.36 5.40
C ASP A 149 0.83 31.37 6.90
N ARG A 150 1.05 32.52 7.53
CA ARG A 150 0.82 32.75 8.96
C ARG A 150 0.02 34.02 9.18
N ILE A 151 -1.02 33.92 9.99
CA ILE A 151 -1.76 35.06 10.51
C ILE A 151 -0.98 35.60 11.71
N ILE A 152 -0.53 36.84 11.61
CA ILE A 152 0.10 37.55 12.71
C ILE A 152 -0.85 38.59 13.26
N ILE A 153 -1.11 38.52 14.57
CA ILE A 153 -1.92 39.50 15.28
C ILE A 153 -1.02 40.40 16.10
N SER A 154 -0.92 41.68 15.73
CA SER A 154 -0.21 42.70 16.49
C SER A 154 -1.13 43.47 17.43
N LEU A 155 -0.64 43.79 18.63
CA LEU A 155 -1.37 44.54 19.64
C LEU A 155 -0.72 45.90 19.89
N ASP A 156 -1.48 47.00 19.81
CA ASP A 156 -1.00 48.38 20.02
C ASP A 156 -2.01 49.23 20.82
N ASN A 157 -1.69 50.51 21.07
CA ASN A 157 -2.58 51.48 21.73
C ASN A 157 -3.20 50.98 23.06
N ILE A 158 -2.38 50.70 24.06
CA ILE A 158 -2.86 50.22 25.36
C ILE A 158 -3.63 51.33 26.11
N THR A 159 -4.82 50.97 26.58
CA THR A 159 -5.70 51.78 27.42
C THR A 159 -6.08 50.98 28.67
N ILE A 160 -6.40 51.68 29.77
CA ILE A 160 -6.67 51.02 31.06
C ILE A 160 -8.17 51.09 31.39
N GLY A 161 -8.74 49.92 31.67
CA GLY A 161 -10.11 49.72 32.14
C GLY A 161 -11.22 49.98 31.11
N LYS A 162 -12.45 49.60 31.47
CA LYS A 162 -13.69 49.89 30.70
C LYS A 162 -13.81 51.37 30.31
N GLY A 163 -13.41 52.29 31.20
CA GLY A 163 -13.37 53.74 30.93
C GLY A 163 -12.33 54.22 29.92
N GLN A 164 -11.53 53.32 29.32
CA GLN A 164 -10.55 53.61 28.26
C GLN A 164 -9.61 54.77 28.58
N ILE A 165 -8.96 54.73 29.76
CA ILE A 165 -7.98 55.77 30.11
C ILE A 165 -6.85 55.73 29.07
N LYS A 166 -6.79 56.78 28.25
CA LYS A 166 -5.73 56.97 27.25
C LYS A 166 -4.44 57.35 27.95
N LEU A 167 -3.40 56.57 27.70
CA LEU A 167 -2.05 56.88 28.11
C LEU A 167 -1.36 57.69 27.00
N ASN A 168 -0.42 58.55 27.36
CA ASN A 168 0.46 59.12 26.34
C ASN A 168 1.31 58.00 25.69
N GLU A 169 1.79 58.21 24.47
CA GLU A 169 2.50 57.17 23.71
C GLU A 169 3.72 56.62 24.45
N GLY A 170 4.49 57.49 25.11
CA GLY A 170 5.67 57.07 25.88
C GLY A 170 5.36 56.15 27.06
N VAL A 171 4.28 56.40 27.80
CA VAL A 171 3.85 55.56 28.93
C VAL A 171 3.13 54.31 28.43
N SER A 172 2.33 54.43 27.37
CA SER A 172 1.70 53.31 26.66
C SER A 172 2.74 52.27 26.22
N ASN A 173 3.79 52.70 25.52
CA ASN A 173 4.86 51.81 25.05
C ASN A 173 5.65 51.19 26.20
N LYS A 174 5.99 51.97 27.23
CA LYS A 174 6.66 51.44 28.44
C LYS A 174 5.82 50.39 29.15
N LEU A 175 4.51 50.63 29.30
CA LEU A 175 3.60 49.68 29.93
C LEU A 175 3.47 48.41 29.09
N LYS A 176 3.30 48.55 27.76
CA LYS A 176 3.26 47.42 26.84
C LYS A 176 4.53 46.56 26.95
N ASN A 177 5.72 47.17 26.85
CA ASN A 177 6.97 46.43 26.91
C ASN A 177 7.19 45.80 28.29
N PHE A 178 6.78 46.50 29.35
CA PHE A 178 6.83 45.95 30.71
C PHE A 178 5.95 44.71 30.86
N LEU A 179 4.73 44.72 30.32
CA LEU A 179 3.79 43.61 30.46
C LEU A 179 4.15 42.42 29.55
N PHE A 180 4.74 42.67 28.38
CA PHE A 180 4.78 41.71 27.28
C PHE A 180 6.16 41.46 26.62
N ASN A 181 7.27 41.84 27.26
CA ASN A 181 8.66 41.53 26.82
C ASN A 181 8.90 41.70 25.30
N ASP A 182 8.78 42.94 24.82
CA ASP A 182 9.15 43.46 23.49
C ASP A 182 8.48 42.91 22.23
N SER A 183 7.64 41.86 22.25
CA SER A 183 6.74 41.57 21.12
C SER A 183 5.59 40.63 21.48
N LEU A 184 4.41 40.93 20.95
CA LEU A 184 3.16 40.14 21.08
C LEU A 184 2.57 39.66 19.74
N PRO A 185 3.35 39.35 18.69
CA PRO A 185 2.78 38.80 17.47
C PRO A 185 2.25 37.39 17.74
N MET A 186 0.94 37.23 17.87
CA MET A 186 0.34 35.91 17.87
C MET A 186 0.44 35.33 16.47
N ILE A 187 1.00 34.14 16.35
CA ILE A 187 1.13 33.41 15.08
C ILE A 187 0.06 32.31 15.08
N ILE A 188 -0.89 32.39 14.16
CA ILE A 188 -1.76 31.26 13.79
C ILE A 188 -1.28 30.77 12.43
N ASP A 189 -0.76 29.55 12.36
CA ASP A 189 -0.34 28.96 11.09
C ASP A 189 -1.48 28.21 10.39
N SER A 190 -1.41 28.15 9.07
CA SER A 190 -2.35 27.44 8.21
C SER A 190 -2.48 25.96 8.54
N LYS A 191 -1.41 25.31 9.01
CA LYS A 191 -1.42 23.89 9.39
C LYS A 191 -2.30 23.65 10.60
N THR A 192 -2.27 24.55 11.57
CA THR A 192 -3.15 24.54 12.74
C THR A 192 -4.59 24.85 12.31
N LEU A 193 -4.76 25.77 11.35
CA LEU A 193 -6.08 26.19 10.90
C LEU A 193 -6.79 25.15 10.02
N PHE A 194 -6.09 24.51 9.08
CA PHE A 194 -6.70 23.65 8.06
C PHE A 194 -6.34 22.17 8.19
N LYS A 195 -5.42 21.80 9.10
CA LYS A 195 -4.83 20.45 9.20
C LYS A 195 -4.35 19.89 7.83
N SER A 196 -4.01 20.76 6.88
CA SER A 196 -3.75 20.41 5.48
C SER A 196 -2.56 21.18 4.93
N ALA A 197 -1.68 20.51 4.19
CA ALA A 197 -0.61 21.15 3.42
C ALA A 197 -1.07 21.63 2.04
N ALA A 198 -2.31 21.29 1.66
CA ALA A 198 -2.89 21.60 0.36
C ALA A 198 -3.51 23.00 0.27
N ILE A 199 -3.59 23.73 1.39
CA ILE A 199 -4.23 25.04 1.46
C ILE A 199 -3.22 26.05 2.01
N ASN A 200 -3.11 27.19 1.33
CA ASN A 200 -2.37 28.35 1.80
C ASN A 200 -3.34 29.50 2.11
N ILE A 201 -3.05 30.29 3.12
CA ILE A 201 -3.81 31.50 3.44
C ILE A 201 -3.48 32.58 2.39
N SER A 202 -4.50 33.08 1.69
CA SER A 202 -4.36 34.12 0.67
C SER A 202 -4.72 35.52 1.17
N GLY A 203 -5.58 35.61 2.19
CA GLY A 203 -6.10 36.90 2.64
C GLY A 203 -6.78 36.86 4.01
N LEU A 204 -6.98 38.04 4.57
CA LEU A 204 -7.71 38.25 5.83
C LEU A 204 -8.66 39.42 5.67
N GLU A 205 -9.86 39.29 6.20
CA GLU A 205 -10.80 40.40 6.30
C GLU A 205 -11.42 40.45 7.69
N TRP A 206 -11.38 41.65 8.27
CA TRP A 206 -11.96 41.91 9.58
C TRP A 206 -13.15 42.84 9.43
N SER A 207 -14.34 42.32 9.73
CA SER A 207 -15.61 43.07 9.74
C SER A 207 -16.06 43.35 11.19
N GLU A 208 -17.18 44.06 11.34
CA GLU A 208 -17.73 44.38 12.67
C GLU A 208 -18.24 43.15 13.43
N GLU A 209 -18.54 42.06 12.70
CA GLU A 209 -19.20 40.86 13.23
C GLU A 209 -18.35 39.59 13.07
N SER A 210 -17.29 39.61 12.24
CA SER A 210 -16.56 38.39 11.89
C SER A 210 -15.10 38.63 11.53
N PHE A 211 -14.28 37.62 11.78
CA PHE A 211 -12.96 37.49 11.18
C PHE A 211 -12.96 36.42 10.10
N LYS A 212 -12.71 36.85 8.88
CA LYS A 212 -12.70 36.00 7.70
C LYS A 212 -11.27 35.70 7.30
N VAL A 213 -11.01 34.42 7.05
CA VAL A 213 -9.75 33.94 6.50
C VAL A 213 -10.03 33.47 5.08
N TYR A 214 -9.31 34.03 4.12
CA TYR A 214 -9.34 33.59 2.73
C TYR A 214 -8.16 32.65 2.50
N ALA A 215 -8.43 31.53 1.84
CA ALA A 215 -7.45 30.51 1.56
C ALA A 215 -7.55 30.03 0.11
N GLN A 216 -6.47 29.51 -0.43
CA GLN A 216 -6.40 28.98 -1.80
C GLN A 216 -5.74 27.61 -1.78
N ILE A 217 -6.07 26.78 -2.77
CA ILE A 217 -5.35 25.53 -3.01
C ILE A 217 -3.90 25.86 -3.35
N ASN A 218 -2.97 25.03 -2.91
CA ASN A 218 -1.55 25.19 -3.20
C ASN A 218 -1.23 24.72 -4.64
N ASP A 219 -1.18 25.67 -5.59
CA ASP A 219 -0.91 25.42 -7.01
C ASP A 219 0.37 24.60 -7.24
N ALA A 220 1.46 24.95 -6.54
CA ALA A 220 2.75 24.29 -6.71
C ALA A 220 2.70 22.83 -6.27
N LEU A 221 2.05 22.56 -5.14
CA LEU A 221 1.84 21.18 -4.68
C LEU A 221 0.91 20.42 -5.64
N MET A 222 -0.12 21.05 -6.18
CA MET A 222 -1.04 20.43 -7.13
C MET A 222 -0.33 20.00 -8.41
N ILE A 223 0.52 20.86 -8.97
CA ILE A 223 1.33 20.54 -10.15
C ILE A 223 2.27 19.37 -9.86
N GLU A 224 2.91 19.34 -8.69
CA GLU A 224 3.78 18.22 -8.32
C GLU A 224 3.02 16.90 -8.17
N GLU A 225 1.79 16.92 -7.63
CA GLU A 225 0.96 15.71 -7.57
C GLU A 225 0.53 15.25 -8.98
N LEU A 226 0.12 16.16 -9.86
CA LEU A 226 -0.23 15.83 -11.24
C LEU A 226 0.97 15.22 -12.00
N LYS A 227 2.22 15.67 -11.73
CA LYS A 227 3.43 15.07 -12.31
C LYS A 227 3.64 13.63 -11.84
N ILE A 228 3.22 13.32 -10.61
CA ILE A 228 3.28 11.96 -10.12
C ILE A 228 2.17 11.12 -10.75
N VAL A 229 0.94 11.65 -10.88
CA VAL A 229 -0.14 10.97 -11.59
C VAL A 229 0.28 10.64 -13.02
N ARG A 230 0.91 11.56 -13.75
CA ARG A 230 1.41 11.30 -15.11
C ARG A 230 2.37 10.11 -15.20
N ARG A 231 3.24 9.93 -14.20
CA ARG A 231 4.20 8.82 -14.15
C ARG A 231 3.55 7.49 -13.79
N MET A 232 2.48 7.53 -13.02
CA MET A 232 1.75 6.38 -12.48
C MET A 232 0.31 6.37 -13.01
N ALA A 233 0.13 6.71 -14.29
CA ALA A 233 -1.17 6.74 -14.92
C ALA A 233 -1.50 5.35 -15.45
N ASN A 234 -2.75 4.93 -15.30
CA ASN A 234 -3.24 3.75 -15.99
C ASN A 234 -3.39 4.07 -17.50
N PRO A 235 -2.59 3.46 -18.38
CA PRO A 235 -2.55 3.84 -19.79
C PRO A 235 -3.87 3.52 -20.51
N GLU A 236 -4.55 2.44 -20.13
CA GLU A 236 -5.82 2.04 -20.74
C GLU A 236 -6.93 3.05 -20.47
N ILE A 237 -7.03 3.55 -19.23
CA ILE A 237 -7.99 4.60 -18.84
C ILE A 237 -7.60 5.95 -19.45
N LEU A 238 -6.32 6.31 -19.41
CA LEU A 238 -5.83 7.58 -19.95
C LEU A 238 -6.17 7.71 -21.44
N SER A 239 -5.85 6.70 -22.24
CA SER A 239 -6.14 6.69 -23.68
C SER A 239 -7.65 6.76 -23.97
N LYS A 240 -8.48 6.13 -23.13
CA LYS A 240 -9.93 6.24 -23.24
C LYS A 240 -10.42 7.67 -22.99
N PHE A 241 -9.87 8.35 -21.99
CA PHE A 241 -10.27 9.71 -21.64
C PHE A 241 -9.78 10.75 -22.66
N GLU A 242 -8.62 10.54 -23.28
CA GLU A 242 -8.12 11.38 -24.38
C GLU A 242 -9.11 11.46 -25.55
N ASN A 243 -9.81 10.35 -25.84
CA ASN A 243 -10.73 10.22 -26.96
C ASN A 243 -12.21 10.35 -26.52
N SER A 244 -12.47 10.80 -25.29
CA SER A 244 -13.84 10.91 -24.76
C SER A 244 -14.55 12.18 -25.23
N ASP A 245 -15.81 12.05 -25.63
CA ASP A 245 -16.71 13.19 -25.90
C ASP A 245 -17.14 13.91 -24.61
N ILE A 246 -16.85 13.33 -23.43
CA ILE A 246 -17.16 13.94 -22.14
C ILE A 246 -16.05 14.94 -21.80
N GLU A 247 -16.39 16.23 -21.82
CA GLU A 247 -15.46 17.36 -21.57
C GLU A 247 -14.61 17.18 -20.30
N ALA A 248 -15.21 16.74 -19.19
CA ALA A 248 -14.47 16.54 -17.93
C ALA A 248 -13.47 15.38 -17.98
N GLU A 249 -13.67 14.38 -18.83
CA GLU A 249 -12.74 13.26 -19.02
C GLU A 249 -11.59 13.69 -19.92
N SER A 250 -11.89 14.34 -21.04
CA SER A 250 -10.87 14.85 -21.97
C SER A 250 -9.99 15.94 -21.36
N LEU A 251 -10.56 16.84 -20.55
CA LEU A 251 -9.78 17.82 -19.78
C LEU A 251 -8.86 17.15 -18.75
N ALA A 252 -9.33 16.12 -18.04
CA ALA A 252 -8.51 15.38 -17.09
C ALA A 252 -7.30 14.73 -17.79
N ALA A 253 -7.52 14.06 -18.92
CA ALA A 253 -6.44 13.49 -19.72
C ALA A 253 -5.48 14.56 -20.24
N ASN A 254 -6.00 15.69 -20.74
CA ASN A 254 -5.19 16.82 -21.19
C ASN A 254 -4.29 17.37 -20.08
N TYR A 255 -4.81 17.55 -18.86
CA TYR A 255 -4.03 18.06 -17.74
C TYR A 255 -2.91 17.12 -17.31
N ILE A 256 -3.11 15.80 -17.45
CA ILE A 256 -2.07 14.81 -17.18
C ILE A 256 -1.01 14.77 -18.29
N ASN A 257 -1.42 14.78 -19.55
CA ASN A 257 -0.49 14.68 -20.68
C ASN A 257 0.34 15.95 -20.91
N ASN A 258 -0.29 17.11 -20.76
CA ASN A 258 0.28 18.41 -21.11
C ASN A 258 0.65 19.23 -19.87
N ILE A 259 1.04 18.56 -18.78
CA ILE A 259 1.30 19.19 -17.49
C ILE A 259 2.31 20.35 -17.52
N GLU A 260 3.37 20.23 -18.32
CA GLU A 260 4.42 21.25 -18.46
C GLU A 260 3.95 22.47 -19.27
N ALA A 261 2.82 22.34 -19.99
CA ALA A 261 2.21 23.38 -20.80
C ALA A 261 0.95 23.98 -20.16
N LEU A 262 0.62 23.59 -18.91
CA LEU A 262 -0.54 24.12 -18.20
C LEU A 262 -0.40 25.63 -18.01
N THR A 263 -1.43 26.35 -18.44
CA THR A 263 -1.51 27.79 -18.22
C THR A 263 -2.04 28.08 -16.82
N LYS A 264 -1.85 29.32 -16.36
CA LYS A 264 -2.47 29.77 -15.10
C LYS A 264 -3.99 29.59 -15.12
N GLN A 265 -4.63 29.79 -16.27
CA GLN A 265 -6.07 29.63 -16.42
C GLN A 265 -6.51 28.17 -16.26
N ASP A 266 -5.71 27.20 -16.72
CA ASP A 266 -5.99 25.78 -16.53
C ASP A 266 -5.94 25.39 -15.05
N ILE A 267 -4.94 25.89 -14.33
CA ILE A 267 -4.80 25.69 -12.89
C ILE A 267 -6.00 26.31 -12.15
N GLU A 268 -6.42 27.52 -12.53
CA GLU A 268 -7.61 28.17 -11.96
C GLU A 268 -8.90 27.36 -12.19
N ILE A 269 -9.08 26.76 -13.38
CA ILE A 269 -10.23 25.88 -13.68
C ILE A 269 -10.20 24.64 -12.79
N LEU A 270 -9.03 24.00 -12.66
CA LEU A 270 -8.88 22.80 -11.84
C LEU A 270 -9.14 23.10 -10.36
N ILE A 271 -8.61 24.21 -9.83
CA ILE A 271 -8.88 24.63 -8.45
C ILE A 271 -10.38 24.84 -8.24
N LYS A 272 -11.05 25.53 -9.15
CA LYS A 272 -12.49 25.72 -9.08
C LYS A 272 -13.25 24.39 -9.10
N ASP A 273 -12.80 23.41 -9.88
CA ASP A 273 -13.38 22.07 -9.91
C ASP A 273 -13.20 21.34 -8.56
N ILE A 274 -12.01 21.36 -7.97
CA ILE A 274 -11.73 20.79 -6.63
C ILE A 274 -12.70 21.34 -5.59
N LEU A 275 -12.92 22.66 -5.60
CA LEU A 275 -13.77 23.34 -4.62
C LEU A 275 -15.28 23.27 -4.90
N SER A 276 -15.68 22.62 -6.01
CA SER A 276 -17.08 22.52 -6.45
C SER A 276 -17.56 21.08 -6.62
N ASP A 277 -17.78 20.62 -7.85
CA ASP A 277 -18.31 19.28 -8.16
C ASP A 277 -17.22 18.21 -8.29
N SER A 278 -15.94 18.62 -8.33
CA SER A 278 -14.78 17.73 -8.42
C SER A 278 -14.84 16.77 -9.63
N LYS A 279 -15.44 17.18 -10.76
CA LYS A 279 -15.64 16.29 -11.92
C LYS A 279 -14.33 15.97 -12.61
N ILE A 280 -13.52 17.00 -12.87
CA ILE A 280 -12.21 16.85 -13.51
C ILE A 280 -11.26 16.15 -12.55
N LEU A 281 -11.23 16.56 -11.28
CA LEU A 281 -10.44 15.90 -10.24
C LEU A 281 -10.77 14.42 -10.12
N ASN A 282 -12.05 14.05 -10.05
CA ASN A 282 -12.47 12.64 -9.95
C ASN A 282 -11.93 11.84 -11.14
N ASN A 283 -11.97 12.40 -12.34
CA ASN A 283 -11.40 11.75 -13.53
C ASN A 283 -9.87 11.66 -13.48
N ILE A 284 -9.17 12.65 -12.95
CA ILE A 284 -7.72 12.58 -12.69
C ILE A 284 -7.40 11.45 -11.69
N LEU A 285 -8.18 11.33 -10.61
CA LEU A 285 -8.00 10.28 -9.61
C LEU A 285 -8.31 8.88 -10.17
N ILE A 286 -9.23 8.77 -11.14
CA ILE A 286 -9.54 7.53 -11.86
C ILE A 286 -8.40 7.13 -12.81
N ILE A 287 -7.77 8.10 -13.49
CA ILE A 287 -6.58 7.87 -14.33
C ILE A 287 -5.40 7.37 -13.46
N ALA A 288 -5.24 7.92 -12.26
CA ALA A 288 -4.16 7.55 -11.37
C ALA A 288 -4.25 6.09 -10.89
N GLU A 289 -3.10 5.44 -10.74
CA GLU A 289 -3.00 4.20 -9.99
C GLU A 289 -3.54 4.35 -8.57
N GLN A 290 -3.99 3.23 -7.98
CA GLN A 290 -4.65 3.20 -6.67
C GLN A 290 -3.84 3.89 -5.58
N THR A 291 -2.60 3.48 -5.39
CA THR A 291 -1.71 4.05 -4.37
C THR A 291 -1.51 5.56 -4.54
N THR A 292 -1.48 6.05 -5.79
CA THR A 292 -1.33 7.48 -6.08
C THR A 292 -2.61 8.24 -5.79
N ALA A 293 -3.77 7.71 -6.18
CA ALA A 293 -5.07 8.29 -5.85
C ALA A 293 -5.29 8.36 -4.33
N GLU A 294 -4.97 7.29 -3.61
CA GLU A 294 -5.05 7.21 -2.14
C GLU A 294 -4.18 8.27 -1.49
N ARG A 295 -2.93 8.43 -1.94
CA ARG A 295 -2.03 9.48 -1.44
C ARG A 295 -2.61 10.89 -1.67
N ILE A 296 -3.25 11.14 -2.81
CA ILE A 296 -3.88 12.44 -3.08
C ILE A 296 -5.08 12.65 -2.14
N PHE A 297 -5.89 11.62 -1.90
CA PHE A 297 -6.94 11.66 -0.87
C PHE A 297 -6.37 11.91 0.54
N GLU A 298 -5.22 11.34 0.92
CA GLU A 298 -4.61 11.64 2.21
C GLU A 298 -4.16 13.09 2.33
N LYS A 299 -3.62 13.66 1.24
CA LYS A 299 -3.10 15.04 1.23
C LYS A 299 -4.20 16.11 1.11
N TYR A 300 -5.27 15.81 0.39
CA TYR A 300 -6.29 16.79 0.00
C TYR A 300 -7.72 16.39 0.36
N GLY A 301 -7.98 15.14 0.75
CA GLY A 301 -9.31 14.50 0.77
C GLY A 301 -10.35 15.22 1.61
N THR A 302 -9.97 15.86 2.72
CA THR A 302 -10.87 16.71 3.52
C THR A 302 -11.22 18.03 2.87
N ASN A 303 -10.67 18.35 1.70
CA ASN A 303 -10.92 19.56 0.93
C ASN A 303 -11.68 19.27 -0.38
N PHE A 304 -11.88 17.99 -0.71
CA PHE A 304 -12.66 17.58 -1.86
C PHE A 304 -14.13 17.54 -1.49
N LYS A 305 -14.90 18.50 -2.00
CA LYS A 305 -16.28 18.70 -1.58
C LYS A 305 -17.20 17.52 -1.95
N ARG A 306 -16.88 16.79 -3.03
CA ARG A 306 -17.73 15.72 -3.60
C ARG A 306 -16.94 14.51 -4.13
N SER A 307 -15.75 14.25 -3.63
CA SER A 307 -14.94 13.08 -4.03
C SER A 307 -14.98 12.00 -2.95
N ASN A 308 -15.32 10.77 -3.35
CA ASN A 308 -15.33 9.61 -2.47
C ASN A 308 -14.33 8.56 -2.97
N GLN A 309 -13.35 8.22 -2.15
CA GLN A 309 -12.29 7.26 -2.49
C GLN A 309 -12.84 5.88 -2.90
N ALA A 310 -13.90 5.41 -2.26
CA ALA A 310 -14.53 4.13 -2.59
C ALA A 310 -15.17 4.16 -3.98
N GLU A 311 -15.92 5.21 -4.29
CA GLU A 311 -16.56 5.40 -5.60
C GLU A 311 -15.53 5.58 -6.73
N ILE A 312 -14.44 6.31 -6.47
CA ILE A 312 -13.32 6.46 -7.41
C ILE A 312 -12.69 5.10 -7.71
N THR A 313 -12.44 4.31 -6.68
CA THR A 313 -11.84 2.98 -6.82
C THR A 313 -12.75 2.03 -7.59
N GLU A 314 -14.04 2.02 -7.28
CA GLU A 314 -15.03 1.21 -8.00
C GLU A 314 -15.13 1.62 -9.48
N LYS A 315 -15.25 2.92 -9.77
CA LYS A 315 -15.35 3.43 -11.14
C LYS A 315 -14.07 3.14 -11.94
N ARG A 316 -12.89 3.28 -11.34
CA ARG A 316 -11.62 2.91 -11.96
C ARG A 316 -11.58 1.43 -12.31
N ASN A 317 -11.87 0.55 -11.35
CA ASN A 317 -11.83 -0.89 -11.55
C ASN A 317 -12.82 -1.33 -12.64
N LYS A 318 -14.01 -0.72 -12.67
CA LYS A 318 -15.00 -0.95 -13.73
C LYS A 318 -14.49 -0.52 -15.10
N LEU A 319 -13.92 0.69 -15.21
CA LEU A 319 -13.39 1.21 -16.48
C LEU A 319 -12.23 0.38 -17.01
N LEU A 320 -11.29 0.03 -16.13
CA LEU A 320 -10.16 -0.82 -16.44
C LEU A 320 -10.64 -2.21 -16.88
N GLY A 321 -11.57 -2.80 -16.13
CA GLY A 321 -12.23 -4.03 -16.51
C GLY A 321 -12.81 -3.99 -17.92
N MET A 322 -13.61 -2.95 -18.23
CA MET A 322 -14.18 -2.75 -19.56
C MET A 322 -13.13 -2.63 -20.68
N SER A 323 -11.99 -1.96 -20.42
CA SER A 323 -10.90 -1.87 -21.41
C SER A 323 -10.16 -3.18 -21.62
N LEU A 324 -10.21 -4.10 -20.66
CA LEU A 324 -9.52 -5.39 -20.71
C LEU A 324 -10.41 -6.53 -21.28
N LEU A 325 -11.73 -6.36 -21.34
CA LEU A 325 -12.65 -7.38 -21.90
C LEU A 325 -12.29 -7.80 -23.34
N PRO A 326 -11.91 -6.90 -24.26
CA PRO A 326 -11.51 -7.31 -25.61
C PRO A 326 -10.28 -8.23 -25.61
N TYR A 327 -9.32 -8.00 -24.72
CA TYR A 327 -8.15 -8.87 -24.58
C TYR A 327 -8.51 -10.22 -23.97
N ARG A 328 -9.39 -10.23 -22.96
CA ARG A 328 -9.94 -11.46 -22.39
C ARG A 328 -10.61 -12.31 -23.47
N ASP A 329 -11.51 -11.71 -24.25
CA ASP A 329 -12.27 -12.42 -25.29
C ASP A 329 -11.34 -12.99 -26.34
N LEU A 330 -10.39 -12.17 -26.79
CA LEU A 330 -9.40 -12.60 -27.76
C LEU A 330 -8.55 -13.76 -27.24
N LEU A 331 -8.09 -13.72 -25.98
CA LEU A 331 -7.29 -14.79 -25.39
C LEU A 331 -8.08 -16.10 -25.21
N LEU A 332 -9.30 -16.02 -24.69
CA LEU A 332 -10.15 -17.19 -24.43
C LEU A 332 -10.66 -17.82 -25.72
N GLU A 333 -11.04 -17.03 -26.73
CA GLU A 333 -11.44 -17.51 -28.05
C GLU A 333 -10.30 -18.32 -28.69
N ASN A 334 -9.09 -17.76 -28.65
CA ASN A 334 -7.88 -18.37 -29.20
C ASN A 334 -7.50 -19.67 -28.47
N LEU A 335 -7.60 -19.71 -27.14
CA LEU A 335 -7.43 -20.95 -26.39
C LEU A 335 -8.47 -22.01 -26.78
N ASN A 336 -9.75 -21.66 -26.84
CA ASN A 336 -10.83 -22.60 -27.12
C ASN A 336 -10.82 -23.13 -28.57
N ASN A 337 -10.51 -22.27 -29.53
CA ASN A 337 -10.60 -22.59 -30.95
C ASN A 337 -9.32 -23.21 -31.52
N ILE A 338 -8.17 -22.99 -30.89
CA ILE A 338 -6.87 -23.48 -31.39
C ILE A 338 -6.29 -24.49 -30.43
N TYR A 339 -6.05 -24.10 -29.18
CA TYR A 339 -5.32 -24.94 -28.24
C TYR A 339 -6.15 -26.14 -27.77
N PHE A 340 -7.38 -25.90 -27.28
CA PHE A 340 -8.24 -26.98 -26.79
C PHE A 340 -8.81 -27.90 -27.88
N GLN A 341 -8.62 -27.57 -29.16
CA GLN A 341 -8.88 -28.49 -30.27
C GLN A 341 -7.77 -29.53 -30.45
N GLN A 342 -6.55 -29.23 -29.99
CA GLN A 342 -5.37 -30.09 -30.16
C GLN A 342 -5.04 -30.88 -28.89
N GLU A 343 -5.30 -30.30 -27.72
CA GLU A 343 -5.03 -30.90 -26.42
C GLU A 343 -6.13 -30.51 -25.42
N PRO A 344 -6.68 -31.44 -24.62
CA PRO A 344 -7.64 -31.10 -23.57
C PRO A 344 -7.08 -30.06 -22.58
N MET A 345 -7.97 -29.30 -21.94
CA MET A 345 -7.57 -28.37 -20.88
C MET A 345 -7.03 -29.13 -19.68
N HIS A 346 -5.77 -28.87 -19.33
CA HIS A 346 -5.14 -29.38 -18.11
C HIS A 346 -4.72 -28.24 -17.20
N ILE A 347 -4.99 -28.41 -15.91
CA ILE A 347 -4.54 -27.50 -14.86
C ILE A 347 -3.47 -28.23 -14.06
N ASN A 348 -2.27 -27.67 -14.03
CA ASN A 348 -1.19 -28.12 -13.16
C ASN A 348 -0.77 -26.97 -12.27
N LYS A 349 -0.62 -27.21 -10.98
CA LYS A 349 -0.22 -26.17 -10.03
C LYS A 349 -1.05 -24.86 -10.13
N GLY A 350 -2.34 -24.99 -10.47
CA GLY A 350 -3.30 -23.87 -10.53
C GLY A 350 -3.22 -23.07 -11.82
N GLN A 351 -2.31 -23.48 -12.70
CA GLN A 351 -1.99 -22.82 -13.94
C GLN A 351 -2.33 -23.73 -15.10
N LEU A 352 -2.63 -23.12 -16.24
CA LEU A 352 -2.85 -23.85 -17.47
C LEU A 352 -1.55 -24.55 -17.88
N TYR A 353 -1.63 -25.83 -18.20
CA TYR A 353 -0.45 -26.66 -18.49
C TYR A 353 -0.67 -27.50 -19.74
N SER A 354 0.36 -27.59 -20.57
CA SER A 354 0.39 -28.50 -21.72
C SER A 354 1.24 -29.71 -21.34
N VAL A 355 0.59 -30.87 -21.23
CA VAL A 355 1.27 -32.14 -20.99
C VAL A 355 2.03 -32.56 -22.24
N SER A 356 1.50 -32.24 -23.43
CA SER A 356 2.16 -32.55 -24.70
C SER A 356 3.51 -31.85 -24.89
N SER A 357 3.62 -30.59 -24.47
CA SER A 357 4.87 -29.80 -24.55
C SER A 357 5.62 -29.70 -23.23
N GLY A 358 5.09 -30.27 -22.15
CA GLY A 358 5.74 -30.29 -20.84
C GLY A 358 5.94 -28.91 -20.21
N ARG A 359 5.07 -27.94 -20.49
CA ARG A 359 5.25 -26.54 -20.05
C ARG A 359 3.94 -25.86 -19.66
N TYR A 360 4.07 -24.82 -18.84
CA TYR A 360 2.97 -23.93 -18.49
C TYR A 360 2.61 -23.00 -19.64
N LEU A 361 1.30 -22.81 -19.83
CA LEU A 361 0.76 -21.88 -20.80
C LEU A 361 0.44 -20.57 -20.10
N THR A 362 1.29 -19.57 -20.34
CA THR A 362 1.09 -18.21 -19.85
C THR A 362 0.42 -17.35 -20.92
N VAL A 363 -0.13 -16.20 -20.53
CA VAL A 363 -0.69 -15.23 -21.49
C VAL A 363 0.37 -14.84 -22.53
N GLN A 364 1.62 -14.64 -22.10
CA GLN A 364 2.72 -14.32 -23.00
C GLN A 364 2.95 -15.42 -24.03
N VAL A 365 3.01 -16.69 -23.62
CA VAL A 365 3.20 -17.84 -24.52
C VAL A 365 2.09 -17.87 -25.59
N ILE A 366 0.83 -17.72 -25.17
CA ILE A 366 -0.31 -17.73 -26.09
C ILE A 366 -0.25 -16.55 -27.06
N CYS A 367 0.13 -15.36 -26.58
CA CYS A 367 0.28 -14.19 -27.44
C CYS A 367 1.37 -14.37 -28.50
N GLU A 368 2.52 -14.94 -28.12
CA GLU A 368 3.65 -15.17 -29.03
C GLU A 368 3.32 -16.23 -30.09
N GLU A 369 2.72 -17.36 -29.68
CA GLU A 369 2.42 -18.47 -30.58
C GLU A 369 1.30 -18.17 -31.57
N GLN A 370 0.34 -17.35 -31.15
CA GLN A 370 -0.86 -17.06 -31.92
C GLN A 370 -0.88 -15.63 -32.50
N ASN A 371 0.24 -14.92 -32.37
CA ASN A 371 0.45 -13.57 -32.90
C ASN A 371 -0.64 -12.58 -32.45
N ILE A 372 -1.02 -12.67 -31.17
CA ILE A 372 -2.02 -11.79 -30.55
C ILE A 372 -1.34 -10.50 -30.12
N ASN A 373 -1.85 -9.36 -30.60
CA ASN A 373 -1.27 -8.05 -30.31
C ASN A 373 -1.88 -7.43 -29.04
N ILE A 374 -1.21 -7.60 -27.91
CA ILE A 374 -1.50 -6.92 -26.64
C ILE A 374 -0.29 -6.06 -26.26
N PRO A 375 -0.48 -4.79 -25.83
CA PRO A 375 0.62 -3.96 -25.35
C PRO A 375 1.43 -4.67 -24.25
N GLU A 376 2.77 -4.59 -24.32
CA GLU A 376 3.66 -5.33 -23.41
C GLU A 376 3.38 -5.05 -21.93
N GLU A 377 3.12 -3.78 -21.58
CA GLU A 377 2.81 -3.35 -20.21
C GLU A 377 1.49 -3.92 -19.69
N THR A 378 0.49 -4.11 -20.56
CA THR A 378 -0.77 -4.77 -20.23
C THR A 378 -0.55 -6.28 -20.11
N MET A 379 0.19 -6.89 -21.05
CA MET A 379 0.45 -8.32 -21.11
C MET A 379 1.17 -8.83 -19.85
N LYS A 380 2.19 -8.10 -19.36
CA LYS A 380 2.92 -8.44 -18.12
C LYS A 380 2.04 -8.54 -16.88
N ARG A 381 0.86 -7.92 -16.91
CA ARG A 381 -0.08 -7.88 -15.78
C ARG A 381 -1.23 -8.88 -15.94
N LEU A 382 -1.42 -9.44 -17.13
CA LEU A 382 -2.45 -10.42 -17.43
C LEU A 382 -1.97 -11.84 -17.07
N SER A 383 -2.87 -12.66 -16.54
CA SER A 383 -2.59 -14.07 -16.25
C SER A 383 -3.87 -14.90 -16.35
N PHE A 384 -3.74 -16.14 -16.79
CA PHE A 384 -4.83 -17.11 -16.69
C PHE A 384 -5.08 -17.44 -15.22
N TYR A 385 -6.35 -17.53 -14.84
CA TYR A 385 -6.78 -17.81 -13.48
C TYR A 385 -7.82 -18.92 -13.49
N TYR A 386 -7.53 -20.04 -12.82
CA TYR A 386 -8.47 -21.14 -12.72
C TYR A 386 -9.26 -21.07 -11.41
N GLU A 387 -10.56 -20.84 -11.50
CA GLU A 387 -11.45 -20.82 -10.34
C GLU A 387 -11.88 -22.25 -10.00
N LYS A 388 -11.25 -22.85 -8.97
CA LYS A 388 -11.48 -24.23 -8.55
C LYS A 388 -12.95 -24.53 -8.20
N THR A 389 -13.69 -23.55 -7.67
CA THR A 389 -15.09 -23.76 -7.23
C THR A 389 -16.05 -24.02 -8.38
N TYR A 390 -15.85 -23.34 -9.51
CA TYR A 390 -16.73 -23.42 -10.68
C TYR A 390 -16.06 -24.12 -11.87
N GLU A 391 -14.85 -24.64 -11.66
CA GLU A 391 -14.02 -25.29 -12.67
C GLU A 391 -13.84 -24.44 -13.95
N SER A 392 -13.76 -23.12 -13.78
CA SER A 392 -13.77 -22.17 -14.89
C SER A 392 -12.43 -21.46 -15.07
N LEU A 393 -11.95 -21.41 -16.31
CA LEU A 393 -10.79 -20.61 -16.70
C LEU A 393 -11.20 -19.15 -16.94
N LEU A 394 -10.57 -18.24 -16.21
CA LEU A 394 -10.80 -16.80 -16.26
C LEU A 394 -9.50 -16.06 -16.59
N ILE A 395 -9.61 -14.74 -16.77
CA ILE A 395 -8.44 -13.86 -16.90
C ILE A 395 -8.34 -12.99 -15.66
N SER A 396 -7.13 -12.89 -15.13
CA SER A 396 -6.77 -11.98 -14.05
C SER A 396 -5.85 -10.87 -14.54
N TYR A 397 -5.94 -9.72 -13.89
CA TYR A 397 -5.06 -8.57 -14.11
C TYR A 397 -4.53 -8.06 -12.77
N LYS A 398 -3.20 -8.01 -12.61
CA LYS A 398 -2.55 -7.51 -11.38
C LYS A 398 -2.71 -5.99 -11.28
N LEU A 399 -3.49 -5.48 -10.33
CA LEU A 399 -3.65 -4.03 -10.10
C LEU A 399 -2.45 -3.43 -9.36
N ASP A 400 -2.02 -4.12 -8.31
CA ASP A 400 -0.89 -3.77 -7.46
C ASP A 400 -0.41 -5.04 -6.73
N GLU A 401 0.46 -4.91 -5.73
CA GLU A 401 0.97 -6.05 -4.96
C GLU A 401 -0.09 -6.75 -4.10
N ASN A 402 -1.23 -6.10 -3.83
CA ASN A 402 -2.26 -6.55 -2.90
C ASN A 402 -3.59 -6.87 -3.56
N ASN A 403 -3.82 -6.45 -4.81
CA ASN A 403 -5.12 -6.56 -5.47
C ASN A 403 -5.01 -7.02 -6.92
N TYR A 404 -6.00 -7.81 -7.33
CA TYR A 404 -6.20 -8.31 -8.68
C TYR A 404 -7.61 -7.97 -9.17
N LEU A 405 -7.76 -7.78 -10.48
CA LEU A 405 -9.07 -7.84 -11.14
C LEU A 405 -9.24 -9.23 -11.74
N ILE A 406 -10.34 -9.88 -11.41
CA ILE A 406 -10.77 -11.15 -12.01
C ILE A 406 -11.90 -10.86 -12.98
N MET A 407 -11.73 -11.33 -14.21
CA MET A 407 -12.62 -11.05 -15.32
C MET A 407 -13.22 -12.37 -15.83
N ASN A 408 -14.54 -12.49 -15.73
CA ASN A 408 -15.32 -13.53 -16.39
C ASN A 408 -16.21 -12.90 -17.46
N GLU A 409 -17.02 -13.68 -18.18
CA GLU A 409 -17.87 -13.20 -19.29
C GLU A 409 -18.74 -11.98 -18.92
N ASP A 410 -19.36 -12.00 -17.73
CA ASP A 410 -20.40 -11.04 -17.32
C ASP A 410 -19.95 -10.01 -16.28
N LYS A 411 -18.80 -10.21 -15.63
CA LYS A 411 -18.40 -9.48 -14.43
C LYS A 411 -16.89 -9.24 -14.36
N VAL A 412 -16.56 -8.09 -13.78
CA VAL A 412 -15.22 -7.75 -13.33
C VAL A 412 -15.31 -7.55 -11.83
N ALA A 413 -14.55 -8.34 -11.08
CA ALA A 413 -14.50 -8.26 -9.62
C ALA A 413 -13.07 -8.00 -9.16
N SER A 414 -12.92 -7.23 -8.08
CA SER A 414 -11.62 -7.09 -7.41
C SER A 414 -11.46 -8.18 -6.36
N MET A 415 -10.27 -8.75 -6.29
CA MET A 415 -9.89 -9.82 -5.37
C MET A 415 -8.57 -9.44 -4.70
N ARG A 416 -8.44 -9.74 -3.41
CA ARG A 416 -7.18 -9.50 -2.68
C ARG A 416 -6.15 -10.57 -3.00
N ALA A 417 -4.88 -10.23 -2.87
CA ALA A 417 -3.76 -11.13 -3.19
C ALA A 417 -3.79 -12.43 -2.38
N ASP A 418 -4.17 -12.38 -1.09
CA ASP A 418 -4.27 -13.57 -0.24
C ASP A 418 -5.40 -14.52 -0.68
N GLU A 419 -6.53 -13.98 -1.14
CA GLU A 419 -7.61 -14.77 -1.72
C GLU A 419 -7.23 -15.33 -3.10
N TYR A 420 -6.60 -14.50 -3.94
CA TYR A 420 -6.09 -14.91 -5.24
C TYR A 420 -5.08 -16.05 -5.14
N LEU A 421 -4.16 -15.93 -4.18
CA LEU A 421 -3.11 -16.92 -3.95
C LEU A 421 -3.70 -18.20 -3.39
N LYS A 422 -4.69 -18.20 -2.50
CA LYS A 422 -5.33 -19.45 -2.03
C LYS A 422 -5.85 -20.34 -3.16
N ASN A 423 -6.38 -19.75 -4.22
CA ASN A 423 -6.87 -20.50 -5.38
C ASN A 423 -5.72 -20.98 -6.31
N ASN A 424 -4.53 -20.37 -6.19
CA ASN A 424 -3.30 -20.74 -6.91
C ASN A 424 -2.20 -21.30 -5.99
N GLU A 425 -2.52 -21.58 -4.72
CA GLU A 425 -1.57 -22.06 -3.72
C GLU A 425 -1.40 -23.54 -3.98
N PHE A 426 -0.24 -23.89 -4.50
CA PHE A 426 0.18 -25.26 -4.62
C PHE A 426 1.33 -25.51 -3.67
N VAL A 427 1.26 -26.67 -3.02
CA VAL A 427 2.37 -27.17 -2.23
C VAL A 427 3.56 -27.26 -3.18
N ALA A 428 4.63 -26.52 -2.88
CA ALA A 428 5.86 -26.61 -3.64
C ALA A 428 6.31 -28.09 -3.60
N THR A 429 6.29 -28.74 -4.75
CA THR A 429 6.86 -30.07 -4.91
C THR A 429 8.30 -29.93 -5.42
N GLY A 430 9.12 -30.94 -5.13
CA GLY A 430 10.48 -31.04 -5.62
C GLY A 430 10.57 -31.04 -7.15
N ARG A 431 11.81 -31.06 -7.65
CA ARG A 431 12.04 -31.14 -9.09
C ARG A 431 11.59 -32.51 -9.60
N VAL A 432 10.69 -32.51 -10.58
CA VAL A 432 10.29 -33.75 -11.27
C VAL A 432 11.49 -34.33 -12.01
N SER A 433 11.73 -35.63 -11.80
CA SER A 433 12.73 -36.38 -12.53
C SER A 433 12.36 -37.86 -12.61
N PHE A 434 13.03 -38.59 -13.51
CA PHE A 434 13.04 -40.06 -13.41
C PHE A 434 13.63 -40.45 -12.06
N VAL A 435 12.99 -41.43 -11.41
CA VAL A 435 13.42 -41.91 -10.10
C VAL A 435 14.79 -42.57 -10.24
N ASN A 436 15.78 -41.95 -9.58
CA ASN A 436 17.17 -42.40 -9.56
C ASN A 436 17.66 -42.68 -8.13
N ASP A 437 16.83 -42.48 -7.11
CA ASP A 437 17.13 -42.82 -5.72
C ASP A 437 16.44 -44.13 -5.33
N ILE A 438 17.18 -44.96 -4.59
CA ILE A 438 16.74 -46.32 -4.25
C ILE A 438 15.58 -46.33 -3.24
N GLU A 439 15.44 -45.29 -2.42
CA GLU A 439 14.41 -45.19 -1.39
C GLU A 439 13.03 -44.99 -2.02
N THR A 440 12.89 -43.99 -2.89
CA THR A 440 11.65 -43.73 -3.64
C THR A 440 11.31 -44.91 -4.53
N TRP A 441 12.31 -45.46 -5.24
CA TRP A 441 12.10 -46.64 -6.08
C TRP A 441 11.50 -47.81 -5.30
N ASN A 442 12.12 -48.19 -4.18
CA ASN A 442 11.64 -49.32 -3.37
C ASN A 442 10.29 -49.05 -2.71
N GLY A 443 10.05 -47.82 -2.25
CA GLY A 443 8.77 -47.42 -1.67
C GLY A 443 7.63 -47.54 -2.66
N VAL A 444 7.80 -47.02 -3.88
CA VAL A 444 6.80 -47.13 -4.95
C VAL A 444 6.68 -48.56 -5.47
N LEU A 445 7.80 -49.28 -5.65
CA LEU A 445 7.82 -50.66 -6.12
C LEU A 445 7.03 -51.60 -5.19
N LYS A 446 7.13 -51.40 -3.88
CA LYS A 446 6.34 -52.14 -2.88
C LYS A 446 4.85 -51.99 -3.14
N GLU A 447 4.37 -50.78 -3.39
CA GLU A 447 2.94 -50.52 -3.65
C GLU A 447 2.50 -51.06 -5.02
N VAL A 448 3.37 -50.99 -6.04
CA VAL A 448 3.12 -51.62 -7.35
C VAL A 448 2.98 -53.15 -7.23
N ASN A 449 3.86 -53.79 -6.46
CA ASN A 449 3.80 -55.23 -6.19
C ASN A 449 2.50 -55.62 -5.45
N LEU A 450 2.08 -54.80 -4.48
CA LEU A 450 0.80 -54.97 -3.78
C LEU A 450 -0.39 -54.85 -4.72
N TYR A 451 -0.38 -53.86 -5.62
CA TYR A 451 -1.44 -53.64 -6.60
C TYR A 451 -1.62 -54.86 -7.54
N PHE A 452 -0.51 -55.39 -8.07
CA PHE A 452 -0.54 -56.56 -8.96
C PHE A 452 -0.63 -57.90 -8.23
N GLN A 453 -0.49 -57.94 -6.90
CA GLN A 453 -0.44 -59.16 -6.10
C GLN A 453 0.68 -60.11 -6.55
N THR A 454 1.86 -59.57 -6.85
CA THR A 454 3.03 -60.31 -7.34
C THR A 454 4.31 -59.80 -6.68
N GLU A 455 5.33 -60.66 -6.59
CA GLU A 455 6.66 -60.29 -6.07
C GLU A 455 7.56 -59.66 -7.15
N GLU A 456 7.28 -59.94 -8.43
CA GLU A 456 8.11 -59.51 -9.55
C GLU A 456 7.30 -58.71 -10.58
N VAL A 457 7.74 -57.46 -10.81
CA VAL A 457 7.21 -56.54 -11.82
C VAL A 457 8.34 -55.92 -12.63
N PHE A 458 7.99 -55.44 -13.81
CA PHE A 458 8.82 -54.61 -14.66
C PHE A 458 8.32 -53.17 -14.59
N ILE A 459 9.20 -52.24 -14.25
CA ILE A 459 8.93 -50.80 -14.33
C ILE A 459 9.35 -50.32 -15.72
N ARG A 460 8.38 -49.80 -16.48
CA ARG A 460 8.61 -49.23 -17.81
C ARG A 460 8.91 -47.75 -17.73
N TYR A 461 8.21 -47.06 -16.84
CA TYR A 461 8.33 -45.63 -16.61
C TYR A 461 8.04 -45.32 -15.15
N MET A 462 8.84 -44.47 -14.54
CA MET A 462 8.65 -43.93 -13.20
C MET A 462 9.30 -42.55 -13.10
N LYS A 463 8.46 -41.51 -13.11
CA LYS A 463 8.85 -40.16 -12.67
C LYS A 463 8.19 -39.83 -11.35
N ALA A 464 8.93 -39.13 -10.51
CA ALA A 464 8.43 -38.61 -9.25
C ALA A 464 8.94 -37.20 -8.98
N ASP A 465 8.24 -36.52 -8.08
CA ASP A 465 8.78 -35.44 -7.27
C ASP A 465 8.76 -35.88 -5.78
N ASP A 466 8.93 -34.92 -4.86
CA ASP A 466 8.94 -35.21 -3.42
C ASP A 466 7.59 -35.71 -2.87
N LYS A 467 6.50 -35.61 -3.63
CA LYS A 467 5.13 -35.90 -3.18
C LYS A 467 4.36 -36.85 -4.08
N TYR A 468 4.56 -36.82 -5.39
CA TYR A 468 3.77 -37.58 -6.35
C TYR A 468 4.67 -38.41 -7.26
N ALA A 469 4.19 -39.60 -7.63
CA ALA A 469 4.84 -40.44 -8.62
C ALA A 469 3.82 -40.91 -9.67
N PHE A 470 4.28 -41.02 -10.92
CA PHE A 470 3.54 -41.59 -12.03
C PHE A 470 4.31 -42.78 -12.58
N VAL A 471 3.65 -43.93 -12.65
CA VAL A 471 4.30 -45.21 -12.93
C VAL A 471 3.56 -45.96 -14.02
N VAL A 472 4.32 -46.51 -14.97
CA VAL A 472 3.86 -47.52 -15.90
C VAL A 472 4.61 -48.80 -15.59
N ALA A 473 3.91 -49.86 -15.22
CA ALA A 473 4.53 -51.13 -14.85
C ALA A 473 3.70 -52.32 -15.33
N SER A 474 4.34 -53.49 -15.40
CA SER A 474 3.68 -54.73 -15.79
C SER A 474 4.19 -55.91 -14.98
N PRO A 475 3.35 -56.92 -14.66
CA PRO A 475 3.80 -58.14 -14.00
C PRO A 475 4.84 -58.88 -14.84
N LYS A 476 5.86 -59.48 -14.23
CA LYS A 476 6.90 -60.22 -14.97
C LYS A 476 6.33 -61.37 -15.80
N TYR A 477 5.39 -62.12 -15.24
CA TYR A 477 4.76 -63.28 -15.88
C TYR A 477 3.71 -62.91 -16.94
N ASN A 478 3.33 -61.64 -17.05
CA ASN A 478 2.40 -61.14 -18.07
C ASN A 478 2.72 -59.68 -18.38
N TYR A 479 3.93 -59.44 -18.89
CA TYR A 479 4.41 -58.09 -19.12
C TYR A 479 3.57 -57.32 -20.15
N GLN A 480 2.82 -58.01 -21.01
CA GLN A 480 1.89 -57.42 -21.97
C GLN A 480 0.72 -56.68 -21.28
N ALA A 481 0.33 -57.10 -20.08
CA ALA A 481 -0.74 -56.48 -19.29
C ALA A 481 -0.22 -55.36 -18.39
N PHE A 482 0.36 -54.32 -18.99
CA PHE A 482 0.82 -53.16 -18.22
C PHE A 482 -0.35 -52.34 -17.66
N LYS A 483 -0.08 -51.64 -16.56
CA LYS A 483 -1.00 -50.70 -15.91
C LYS A 483 -0.27 -49.41 -15.60
N VAL A 484 -1.04 -48.33 -15.64
CA VAL A 484 -0.61 -46.99 -15.24
C VAL A 484 -1.16 -46.72 -13.84
N MET A 485 -0.30 -46.24 -12.96
CA MET A 485 -0.63 -45.96 -11.56
C MET A 485 -0.04 -44.62 -11.14
N THR A 486 -0.73 -43.93 -10.26
CA THR A 486 -0.20 -42.74 -9.58
C THR A 486 -0.15 -42.98 -8.09
N PHE A 487 0.84 -42.36 -7.45
CA PHE A 487 1.09 -42.47 -6.02
C PHE A 487 1.23 -41.10 -5.39
N VAL A 488 0.90 -41.02 -4.11
CA VAL A 488 1.13 -39.86 -3.26
C VAL A 488 1.96 -40.29 -2.06
N LYS A 489 2.93 -39.46 -1.68
CA LYS A 489 3.76 -39.64 -0.49
C LYS A 489 3.07 -38.95 0.68
N ASN A 490 2.71 -39.73 1.69
CA ASN A 490 2.17 -39.28 2.96
C ASN A 490 3.22 -39.58 4.04
N ASP A 491 3.77 -38.53 4.65
CA ASP A 491 4.94 -38.61 5.53
C ASP A 491 6.15 -39.27 4.83
N GLU A 492 6.49 -40.51 5.21
CA GLU A 492 7.60 -41.29 4.63
C GLU A 492 7.14 -42.41 3.69
N ASP A 493 5.84 -42.71 3.66
CA ASP A 493 5.29 -43.84 2.91
C ASP A 493 4.61 -43.39 1.61
N TRP A 494 4.74 -44.21 0.58
CA TRP A 494 4.01 -44.06 -0.68
C TRP A 494 2.69 -44.82 -0.60
N GLU A 495 1.62 -44.20 -1.11
CA GLU A 495 0.30 -44.79 -1.17
C GLU A 495 -0.27 -44.64 -2.59
N LEU A 496 -0.99 -45.67 -3.06
CA LEU A 496 -1.68 -45.64 -4.35
C LEU A 496 -2.78 -44.58 -4.35
N LEU A 497 -2.69 -43.63 -5.27
CA LEU A 497 -3.71 -42.61 -5.49
C LEU A 497 -4.78 -43.10 -6.49
N GLU A 498 -4.35 -43.65 -7.62
CA GLU A 498 -5.21 -44.29 -8.61
C GLU A 498 -4.43 -45.30 -9.46
N GLY A 499 -5.11 -46.37 -9.87
CA GLY A 499 -4.55 -47.40 -10.75
C GLY A 499 -5.42 -47.60 -11.99
N ASP A 500 -4.82 -48.18 -13.03
CA ASP A 500 -5.43 -48.41 -14.33
C ASP A 500 -5.86 -47.14 -15.06
N ILE A 501 -5.04 -46.09 -14.96
CA ILE A 501 -5.29 -44.79 -15.60
C ILE A 501 -5.19 -44.95 -17.12
N GLN A 502 -6.27 -44.62 -17.83
CA GLN A 502 -6.34 -44.62 -19.29
C GLN A 502 -6.36 -43.21 -19.89
N SER A 503 -6.61 -42.18 -19.07
CA SER A 503 -6.62 -40.79 -19.50
C SER A 503 -6.00 -39.83 -18.48
N ILE A 504 -5.05 -39.02 -18.96
CA ILE A 504 -4.44 -37.93 -18.21
C ILE A 504 -5.46 -36.82 -17.92
N SER A 505 -6.39 -36.57 -18.83
CA SER A 505 -7.45 -35.59 -18.62
C SER A 505 -8.42 -36.02 -17.51
N GLU A 506 -8.78 -37.31 -17.44
CA GLU A 506 -9.62 -37.83 -16.35
C GLU A 506 -8.88 -37.78 -15.00
N LEU A 507 -7.59 -38.14 -15.00
CA LEU A 507 -6.73 -38.03 -13.82
C LEU A 507 -6.66 -36.58 -13.31
N SER A 508 -6.40 -35.62 -14.19
CA SER A 508 -6.30 -34.19 -13.85
C SER A 508 -7.62 -33.66 -13.25
N LYS A 509 -8.77 -34.08 -13.79
CA LYS A 509 -10.08 -33.68 -13.26
C LYS A 509 -10.34 -34.27 -11.88
N LYS A 510 -9.97 -35.54 -11.66
CA LYS A 510 -10.21 -36.24 -10.40
C LYS A 510 -9.24 -35.80 -9.30
N TYR A 511 -7.99 -35.50 -9.66
CA TYR A 511 -6.92 -35.09 -8.76
C TYR A 511 -6.24 -33.81 -9.25
N PRO A 512 -6.88 -32.64 -9.10
CA PRO A 512 -6.35 -31.36 -9.58
C PRO A 512 -5.05 -30.92 -8.88
N ASP A 513 -4.73 -31.53 -7.73
CA ASP A 513 -3.51 -31.26 -6.98
C ASP A 513 -2.34 -32.19 -7.36
N PHE A 514 -2.56 -33.17 -8.24
CA PHE A 514 -1.51 -34.06 -8.74
C PHE A 514 -0.57 -33.31 -9.69
N ASN A 515 0.74 -33.49 -9.54
CA ASN A 515 1.71 -32.82 -10.40
C ASN A 515 1.80 -33.51 -11.78
N LEU A 516 1.12 -32.95 -12.77
CA LEU A 516 1.07 -33.49 -14.14
C LEU A 516 2.40 -33.47 -14.88
N GLU A 517 3.41 -32.75 -14.37
CA GLU A 517 4.79 -32.82 -14.91
C GLU A 517 5.39 -34.23 -14.76
N THR A 518 4.89 -35.04 -13.81
CA THR A 518 5.32 -36.44 -13.64
C THR A 518 4.70 -37.39 -14.69
N ALA A 519 3.60 -37.00 -15.34
CA ALA A 519 2.84 -37.87 -16.22
C ALA A 519 3.40 -37.93 -17.65
N THR A 520 3.06 -38.99 -18.39
CA THR A 520 3.36 -39.12 -19.82
C THR A 520 2.10 -39.37 -20.64
N MET A 521 1.96 -38.64 -21.76
CA MET A 521 0.85 -38.82 -22.72
C MET A 521 1.02 -40.06 -23.61
N GLU A 522 2.16 -40.76 -23.53
CA GLU A 522 2.37 -41.98 -24.32
C GLU A 522 1.33 -43.04 -24.03
N ILE A 523 0.77 -43.09 -22.81
CA ILE A 523 -0.26 -44.06 -22.42
C ILE A 523 -1.53 -43.95 -23.27
N GLU A 524 -1.81 -42.78 -23.84
CA GLU A 524 -2.99 -42.53 -24.68
C GLU A 524 -2.68 -42.68 -26.18
N LYS A 525 -1.41 -42.53 -26.56
CA LYS A 525 -0.96 -42.43 -27.96
C LYS A 525 -0.32 -43.70 -28.49
N VAL A 526 0.35 -44.45 -27.63
CA VAL A 526 1.16 -45.61 -28.01
C VAL A 526 0.34 -46.87 -27.79
N THR A 527 0.03 -47.55 -28.89
CA THR A 527 -0.60 -48.87 -28.83
C THR A 527 0.49 -49.94 -28.68
N ILE A 528 0.40 -50.73 -27.61
CA ILE A 528 1.28 -51.88 -27.39
C ILE A 528 0.60 -53.13 -27.95
N TYR A 529 1.33 -53.87 -28.78
CA TYR A 529 0.87 -55.07 -29.44
C TYR A 529 1.48 -56.32 -28.79
N ASN A 530 0.69 -57.38 -28.72
CA ASN A 530 1.15 -58.67 -28.26
C ASN A 530 1.86 -59.39 -29.40
N LEU A 531 3.13 -59.74 -29.18
CA LEU A 531 3.86 -60.65 -30.05
C LEU A 531 3.62 -62.08 -29.56
N GLY A 532 3.35 -62.99 -30.49
CA GLY A 532 3.23 -64.42 -30.18
C GLY A 532 4.59 -65.09 -30.07
N ASP A 533 4.64 -66.25 -29.42
CA ASP A 533 5.88 -66.99 -29.13
C ASP A 533 6.71 -67.28 -30.39
N ASP A 534 6.07 -67.55 -31.53
CA ASP A 534 6.73 -67.79 -32.81
C ASP A 534 7.62 -66.59 -33.25
N MET A 535 7.26 -65.36 -32.86
CA MET A 535 8.06 -64.17 -33.17
C MET A 535 9.34 -64.10 -32.34
N TYR A 536 9.38 -64.72 -31.16
CA TYR A 536 10.60 -64.75 -30.34
C TYR A 536 11.67 -65.62 -30.98
N ASP A 537 11.28 -66.77 -31.55
CA ASP A 537 12.19 -67.61 -32.33
C ASP A 537 12.75 -66.87 -33.55
N VAL A 538 11.90 -66.09 -34.25
CA VAL A 538 12.33 -65.26 -35.39
C VAL A 538 13.32 -64.17 -34.95
N ILE A 539 13.08 -63.51 -33.83
CA ILE A 539 13.98 -62.50 -33.26
C ILE A 539 15.34 -63.13 -32.94
N LEU A 540 15.36 -64.26 -32.21
CA LEU A 540 16.61 -64.92 -31.83
C LEU A 540 17.39 -65.45 -33.04
N GLU A 541 16.70 -65.96 -34.05
CA GLU A 541 17.33 -66.38 -35.32
C GLU A 541 17.93 -65.20 -36.10
N ASP A 542 17.24 -64.05 -36.16
CA ASP A 542 17.80 -62.85 -36.80
C ASP A 542 19.03 -62.30 -36.04
N LEU A 543 19.04 -62.35 -34.71
CA LEU A 543 20.20 -61.95 -33.90
C LEU A 543 21.42 -62.84 -34.13
N GLU A 544 21.23 -64.16 -34.24
CA GLU A 544 22.30 -65.11 -34.57
C GLU A 544 22.82 -64.86 -35.99
N ASN A 545 21.92 -64.67 -36.97
CA ASN A 545 22.28 -64.38 -38.36
C ASN A 545 23.04 -63.05 -38.53
N LYS A 546 22.87 -62.10 -37.59
CA LYS A 546 23.56 -60.80 -37.56
C LYS A 546 24.79 -60.79 -36.65
N ASP A 547 25.22 -61.95 -36.14
CA ASP A 547 26.35 -62.11 -35.21
C ASP A 547 26.22 -61.27 -33.92
N VAL A 548 25.00 -60.92 -33.50
CA VAL A 548 24.74 -60.21 -32.24
C VAL A 548 24.79 -61.16 -31.05
N ILE A 549 24.35 -62.40 -31.26
CA ILE A 549 24.45 -63.50 -30.30
C ILE A 549 25.13 -64.71 -30.94
N ALA A 550 25.79 -65.53 -30.12
CA ALA A 550 26.56 -66.68 -30.62
C ALA A 550 25.69 -67.87 -31.06
N SER A 551 24.51 -68.05 -30.46
CA SER A 551 23.53 -69.07 -30.87
C SER A 551 22.16 -68.79 -30.27
N LYS A 552 21.09 -68.94 -31.05
CA LYS A 552 19.71 -68.72 -30.59
C LYS A 552 19.28 -69.63 -29.43
N ASN A 553 19.84 -70.84 -29.34
CA ASN A 553 19.50 -71.81 -28.29
C ASN A 553 20.10 -71.48 -26.91
N SER A 554 20.95 -70.45 -26.81
CA SER A 554 21.61 -70.06 -25.56
C SER A 554 20.84 -68.98 -24.79
N TYR A 555 19.77 -68.44 -25.35
CA TYR A 555 19.04 -67.30 -24.81
C TYR A 555 17.54 -67.51 -24.90
N THR A 556 16.80 -67.02 -23.90
CA THR A 556 15.34 -66.83 -23.96
C THR A 556 15.02 -65.34 -23.92
N ILE A 557 13.83 -64.94 -24.40
CA ILE A 557 13.33 -63.57 -24.26
C ILE A 557 12.52 -63.48 -22.95
N GLU A 558 13.01 -62.71 -21.99
CA GLU A 558 12.41 -62.54 -20.66
C GLU A 558 11.41 -61.38 -20.61
N TYR A 559 11.55 -60.41 -21.52
CA TYR A 559 10.61 -59.30 -21.70
C TYR A 559 10.55 -58.94 -23.18
N CYS A 560 9.36 -58.58 -23.66
CA CYS A 560 9.18 -58.10 -25.02
C CYS A 560 8.01 -57.11 -25.10
N SER A 561 8.22 -55.93 -25.68
CA SER A 561 7.16 -54.94 -25.89
C SER A 561 7.25 -54.39 -27.30
N TYR A 562 6.16 -54.51 -28.05
CA TYR A 562 6.05 -53.97 -29.40
C TYR A 562 5.11 -52.77 -29.41
N GLY A 563 5.60 -51.59 -29.77
CA GLY A 563 4.78 -50.39 -29.92
C GLY A 563 5.27 -49.53 -31.08
N ASN A 564 4.34 -48.87 -31.76
CA ASN A 564 4.61 -48.08 -32.98
C ASN A 564 5.35 -48.92 -34.05
N GLN A 565 6.65 -48.66 -34.22
CA GLN A 565 7.55 -49.34 -35.15
C GLN A 565 8.75 -49.99 -34.44
N TYR A 566 8.67 -50.20 -33.13
CA TYR A 566 9.78 -50.64 -32.30
C TYR A 566 9.44 -51.85 -31.45
N ILE A 567 10.28 -52.88 -31.52
CA ILE A 567 10.22 -54.03 -30.61
C ILE A 567 11.39 -53.92 -29.64
N TYR A 568 11.10 -53.61 -28.39
CA TYR A 568 12.07 -53.71 -27.31
C TYR A 568 12.00 -55.10 -26.68
N PHE A 569 13.15 -55.68 -26.35
CA PHE A 569 13.20 -56.98 -25.68
C PHE A 569 14.45 -57.15 -24.81
N MET A 570 14.34 -58.03 -23.81
CA MET A 570 15.42 -58.38 -22.89
C MET A 570 15.69 -59.89 -22.97
N LEU A 571 16.97 -60.26 -23.09
CA LEU A 571 17.40 -61.65 -23.09
C LEU A 571 17.59 -62.19 -21.66
N SER A 572 17.65 -63.51 -21.52
CA SER A 572 17.86 -64.21 -20.24
C SER A 572 19.19 -63.92 -19.52
N ASP A 573 20.14 -63.29 -20.21
CA ASP A 573 21.39 -62.80 -19.61
C ASP A 573 21.33 -61.33 -19.21
N GLY A 574 20.16 -60.69 -19.33
CA GLY A 574 19.90 -59.30 -18.95
C GLY A 574 20.25 -58.27 -20.03
N ARG A 575 20.77 -58.67 -21.20
CA ARG A 575 21.03 -57.71 -22.29
C ARG A 575 19.73 -57.25 -22.95
N GLU A 576 19.63 -55.95 -23.20
CA GLU A 576 18.43 -55.28 -23.71
C GLU A 576 18.68 -54.68 -25.10
N TYR A 577 17.70 -54.85 -25.98
CA TYR A 577 17.81 -54.51 -27.40
C TYR A 577 16.51 -53.89 -27.94
N VAL A 578 16.63 -53.10 -29.00
CA VAL A 578 15.52 -52.51 -29.73
C VAL A 578 15.64 -52.81 -31.22
N TYR A 579 14.61 -53.43 -31.77
CA TYR A 579 14.42 -53.58 -33.22
C TYR A 579 13.58 -52.44 -33.78
N LYS A 580 14.00 -51.89 -34.91
CA LYS A 580 13.13 -51.12 -35.81
C LYS A 580 12.43 -52.05 -36.80
N VAL A 581 11.11 -51.91 -36.89
CA VAL A 581 10.22 -52.73 -37.73
C VAL A 581 9.69 -51.89 -38.89
N TYR A 582 9.77 -52.42 -40.11
CA TYR A 582 9.18 -51.79 -41.28
C TYR A 582 8.35 -52.79 -42.07
N SER A 583 7.07 -52.47 -42.33
CA SER A 583 6.15 -53.36 -43.06
C SER A 583 6.14 -54.80 -42.55
N MET A 584 6.19 -54.99 -41.22
CA MET A 584 6.26 -56.28 -40.53
C MET A 584 7.58 -57.06 -40.65
N TYR A 585 8.68 -56.43 -41.10
CA TYR A 585 10.02 -57.03 -41.13
C TYR A 585 10.96 -56.45 -40.08
N LEU A 586 11.79 -57.31 -39.47
CA LEU A 586 12.90 -56.91 -38.59
C LEU A 586 14.01 -56.26 -39.44
N GLN A 587 14.23 -54.96 -39.26
CA GLN A 587 15.19 -54.21 -40.09
C GLN A 587 16.55 -54.10 -39.40
N THR A 588 16.64 -53.26 -38.38
CA THR A 588 17.89 -52.94 -37.67
C THR A 588 17.68 -53.18 -36.19
N VAL A 589 18.69 -53.77 -35.54
CA VAL A 589 18.76 -53.94 -34.09
C VAL A 589 19.82 -53.03 -33.50
N TYR A 590 19.49 -52.46 -32.35
CA TYR A 590 20.37 -51.64 -31.53
C TYR A 590 20.39 -52.24 -30.11
N ASP A 591 21.52 -52.19 -29.42
CA ASP A 591 21.48 -52.25 -27.95
C ASP A 591 20.69 -51.05 -27.41
N LYS A 592 20.10 -51.20 -26.21
CA LYS A 592 19.25 -50.15 -25.61
C LYS A 592 19.94 -48.79 -25.53
N GLU A 593 21.17 -48.73 -25.01
CA GLU A 593 21.88 -47.47 -24.80
C GLU A 593 22.09 -46.73 -26.14
N THR A 594 22.39 -47.47 -27.21
CA THR A 594 22.46 -46.91 -28.56
C THR A 594 21.08 -46.48 -29.06
N ALA A 595 20.06 -47.31 -28.87
CA ALA A 595 18.68 -47.03 -29.32
C ALA A 595 18.15 -45.72 -28.74
N GLU A 596 18.27 -45.53 -27.42
CA GLU A 596 17.81 -44.32 -26.71
C GLU A 596 18.54 -43.05 -27.17
N LYS A 597 19.76 -43.18 -27.70
CA LYS A 597 20.53 -42.04 -28.23
C LYS A 597 20.21 -41.71 -29.69
N VAL A 598 19.81 -42.68 -30.50
CA VAL A 598 19.69 -42.52 -31.97
C VAL A 598 18.25 -42.55 -32.49
N LEU A 599 17.30 -43.08 -31.71
CA LEU A 599 15.90 -43.20 -32.07
C LEU A 599 15.06 -42.17 -31.30
N GLU A 600 14.97 -40.95 -31.83
CA GLU A 600 14.28 -39.83 -31.18
C GLU A 600 12.78 -40.07 -30.94
N ASP A 601 12.15 -40.99 -31.69
CA ASP A 601 10.73 -41.34 -31.60
C ASP A 601 10.48 -42.69 -30.90
N LEU A 602 11.48 -43.26 -30.22
CA LEU A 602 11.33 -44.48 -29.42
C LEU A 602 10.45 -44.21 -28.20
N PRO A 603 9.28 -44.87 -28.05
CA PRO A 603 8.42 -44.66 -26.88
C PRO A 603 9.08 -45.11 -25.59
N GLU A 604 9.05 -44.27 -24.57
CA GLU A 604 9.57 -44.60 -23.23
C GLU A 604 8.78 -45.75 -22.60
N ILE A 605 7.46 -45.85 -22.84
CA ILE A 605 6.62 -46.86 -22.17
C ILE A 605 6.83 -48.31 -22.66
N ILE A 606 7.59 -48.52 -23.75
CA ILE A 606 7.90 -49.88 -24.24
C ILE A 606 9.23 -50.39 -23.71
N THR A 607 10.13 -49.51 -23.28
CA THR A 607 11.42 -49.88 -22.68
C THR A 607 11.26 -50.15 -21.19
N LEU A 608 12.30 -50.70 -20.55
CA LEU A 608 12.37 -50.84 -19.09
C LEU A 608 13.22 -49.71 -18.51
N GLN A 609 12.72 -49.08 -17.45
CA GLN A 609 13.53 -48.16 -16.65
C GLN A 609 14.47 -48.96 -15.76
N GLU A 610 15.75 -48.57 -15.75
CA GLU A 610 16.75 -49.20 -14.89
C GLU A 610 16.50 -48.86 -13.42
N SER A 611 16.59 -49.88 -12.57
CA SER A 611 16.57 -49.67 -11.12
C SER A 611 17.80 -48.88 -10.68
N PRO A 612 17.67 -47.90 -9.77
CA PRO A 612 18.80 -47.25 -9.14
C PRO A 612 19.80 -48.25 -8.54
N VAL A 613 21.08 -47.99 -8.71
CA VAL A 613 22.17 -48.78 -8.09
C VAL A 613 22.51 -48.16 -6.73
N MET A 614 22.67 -48.99 -5.69
CA MET A 614 23.06 -48.57 -4.34
C MET A 614 24.43 -47.87 -4.27
#